data_AF-A0AA39W2S6-F1
#
_entry.id   AF-A0AA39W2S6-F1
#
_cell.length_a   1.000
_cell.length_b   1.000
_cell.length_c   1.000
_cell.angle_alpha   90.00
_cell.angle_beta   90.00
_cell.angle_gamma   90.00
#
_symmetry.space_group_name_H-M   'P 1'
#
loop_
_entity.id
_entity.type
_entity.pdbx_description
1 polymer ?
#
loop_
_entity_poly.entity_id
_entity_poly.type
_entity_poly.pdbx_seq_one_letter_code
_entity_poly.pdbx_strand_id
1 'polypeptide(L)'
;MPGELFGPYDGLFLVYQEEYNRIYLLNIATRETRALPQCRFVVPNMTLATRFYFGCGYDPLSDDYKLVFLRQFSDENGYDDVLDSHVSLYSFNNDSWRDLQVAELRRYFWVEYSSQNSYLNGVCHWLALREMGSKYVILSFDISSEIFQEIDLPTHPLNGGCSMLEVVNDSLYLLTGSYNPEFEFSIWMMRDGCWTIRLTSTHDYENGPMRYWKNDTIFMSHGLGAEHLLLLDLNSKEEIDLGIPWVARDDVFRYNESLVSIKRENDFSEVFDIPWHVFGVI
;
A
#
# COMPACT_ATOMS: atom_id res chain seq x y z
N MET A 1 -20.03 -4.03 6.82
CA MET A 1 -19.34 -4.54 5.61
C MET A 1 -18.04 -5.25 6.01
N PRO A 2 -17.43 -6.13 5.18
CA PRO A 2 -16.08 -6.61 5.48
C PRO A 2 -15.08 -5.45 5.48
N GLY A 3 -14.09 -5.47 6.37
CA GLY A 3 -13.04 -4.45 6.43
C GLY A 3 -11.96 -4.65 5.36
N GLU A 4 -11.24 -3.59 5.03
CA GLU A 4 -10.12 -3.62 4.08
C GLU A 4 -8.81 -4.03 4.77
N LEU A 5 -7.99 -4.82 4.09
CA LEU A 5 -6.75 -5.40 4.62
C LEU A 5 -5.54 -4.62 4.09
N PHE A 6 -4.63 -4.21 4.99
CA PHE A 6 -3.39 -3.50 4.66
C PHE A 6 -2.17 -4.22 5.24
N GLY A 7 -1.01 -4.01 4.62
CA GLY A 7 0.27 -4.61 4.99
C GLY A 7 0.67 -5.75 4.04
N PRO A 8 1.41 -6.77 4.50
CA PRO A 8 1.89 -6.94 5.88
C PRO A 8 3.01 -5.96 6.26
N TYR A 9 3.02 -5.59 7.53
CA TYR A 9 4.01 -4.75 8.21
C TYR A 9 4.80 -5.61 9.19
N ASP A 10 5.99 -6.06 8.80
CA ASP A 10 6.78 -7.01 9.59
C ASP A 10 5.96 -8.24 10.05
N GLY A 11 5.12 -8.75 9.15
CA GLY A 11 4.24 -9.90 9.37
C GLY A 11 2.90 -9.60 10.07
N LEU A 12 2.61 -8.35 10.38
CA LEU A 12 1.32 -7.91 10.93
C LEU A 12 0.45 -7.28 9.85
N PHE A 13 -0.84 -7.56 9.86
CA PHE A 13 -1.82 -6.90 8.98
C PHE A 13 -2.64 -5.87 9.75
N LEU A 14 -3.18 -4.90 9.03
CA LEU A 14 -4.22 -4.02 9.53
C LEU A 14 -5.54 -4.36 8.84
N VAL A 15 -6.62 -4.39 9.61
CA VAL A 15 -7.98 -4.44 9.07
C VAL A 15 -8.67 -3.12 9.42
N TYR A 16 -9.06 -2.36 8.40
CA TYR A 16 -9.77 -1.10 8.58
C TYR A 16 -11.25 -1.25 8.22
N GLN A 17 -12.11 -0.89 9.16
CA GLN A 17 -13.56 -0.83 8.98
C GLN A 17 -13.97 0.64 8.91
N GLU A 18 -14.09 1.16 7.69
CA GLU A 18 -14.37 2.57 7.43
C GLU A 18 -15.67 3.06 8.09
N GLU A 19 -16.77 2.29 7.96
CA GLU A 19 -18.08 2.61 8.52
C GLU A 19 -18.04 2.90 10.04
N TYR A 20 -17.15 2.22 10.76
CA TYR A 20 -16.99 2.35 12.21
C TYR A 20 -15.75 3.16 12.61
N ASN A 21 -14.92 3.57 11.63
CA ASN A 21 -13.60 4.13 11.85
C ASN A 21 -12.81 3.30 12.89
N ARG A 22 -12.76 1.98 12.68
CA ARG A 22 -12.08 1.02 13.54
C ARG A 22 -10.92 0.37 12.81
N ILE A 23 -9.76 0.34 13.47
CA ILE A 23 -8.55 -0.31 12.97
C ILE A 23 -8.25 -1.48 13.89
N TYR A 24 -8.01 -2.64 13.32
CA TYR A 24 -7.55 -3.83 14.03
C TYR A 24 -6.17 -4.22 13.52
N LEU A 25 -5.31 -4.64 14.44
CA LEU A 25 -4.11 -5.41 14.12
C LEU A 25 -4.49 -6.88 14.04
N LEU A 26 -3.97 -7.55 13.02
CA LEU A 26 -4.12 -8.98 12.81
C LEU A 26 -2.74 -9.61 12.68
N ASN A 27 -2.43 -10.56 13.57
CA ASN A 27 -1.32 -11.47 13.39
C ASN A 27 -1.86 -12.84 12.96
N ILE A 28 -1.66 -13.18 11.69
CA ILE A 28 -2.15 -14.43 11.11
C ILE A 28 -1.40 -15.64 11.69
N ALA A 29 -0.08 -15.53 11.92
CA ALA A 29 0.74 -16.62 12.46
C ALA A 29 0.32 -17.01 13.89
N THR A 30 0.07 -16.01 14.75
CA THR A 30 -0.33 -16.27 16.15
C THR A 30 -1.83 -16.37 16.33
N ARG A 31 -2.62 -16.11 15.27
CA ARG A 31 -4.10 -16.02 15.30
C ARG A 31 -4.60 -15.02 16.32
N GLU A 32 -3.91 -13.90 16.42
CA GLU A 32 -4.25 -12.84 17.35
C GLU A 32 -4.83 -11.66 16.59
N THR A 33 -5.85 -11.04 17.19
CA THR A 33 -6.45 -9.81 16.69
C THR A 33 -6.54 -8.82 17.85
N ARG A 34 -6.18 -7.56 17.62
CA ARG A 34 -6.27 -6.49 18.61
C ARG A 34 -6.91 -5.26 17.99
N ALA A 35 -7.96 -4.72 18.61
CA ALA A 35 -8.50 -3.43 18.22
C ALA A 35 -7.55 -2.31 18.68
N LEU A 36 -7.23 -1.37 17.79
CA LEU A 36 -6.52 -0.16 18.18
C LEU A 36 -7.50 0.81 18.86
N PRO A 37 -7.00 1.69 19.75
CA PRO A 37 -7.76 2.83 20.24
C PRO A 37 -8.35 3.60 19.05
N GLN A 38 -9.57 4.10 19.20
CA GLN A 38 -10.22 4.82 18.11
C GLN A 38 -9.46 6.10 17.79
N CYS A 39 -9.06 6.25 16.52
CA CYS A 39 -8.46 7.49 16.04
C CYS A 39 -9.56 8.54 15.90
N ARG A 40 -9.63 9.47 16.86
CA ARG A 40 -10.61 10.56 16.84
C ARG A 40 -10.04 11.72 16.05
N PHE A 41 -10.77 12.16 15.04
CA PHE A 41 -10.45 13.35 14.27
C PHE A 41 -11.73 14.13 13.97
N VAL A 42 -11.57 15.41 13.64
CA VAL A 42 -12.70 16.25 13.21
C VAL A 42 -12.76 16.20 11.69
N VAL A 43 -13.84 15.64 11.15
CA VAL A 43 -14.13 15.72 9.73
C VAL A 43 -14.38 17.19 9.38
N PRO A 44 -13.66 17.77 8.40
CA PRO A 44 -13.93 19.14 7.97
C PRO A 44 -15.39 19.29 7.49
N ASN A 45 -16.01 20.43 7.76
CA ASN A 45 -17.40 20.69 7.36
C ASN A 45 -17.58 20.55 5.84
N MET A 46 -18.71 19.95 5.43
CA MET A 46 -19.07 19.77 4.01
C MET A 46 -18.04 18.96 3.21
N THR A 47 -17.39 18.00 3.85
CA THR A 47 -16.43 17.10 3.21
C THR A 47 -16.73 15.65 3.54
N LEU A 48 -16.28 14.74 2.66
CA LEU A 48 -16.31 13.30 2.88
C LEU A 48 -14.87 12.78 2.84
N ALA A 49 -14.54 11.84 3.74
CA ALA A 49 -13.30 11.09 3.61
C ALA A 49 -13.41 10.22 2.35
N THR A 50 -12.56 10.47 1.36
CA THR A 50 -12.62 9.79 0.06
C THR A 50 -11.50 8.78 -0.12
N ARG A 51 -10.38 8.95 0.59
CA ARG A 51 -9.22 8.05 0.48
C ARG A 51 -8.51 7.91 1.81
N PHE A 52 -8.01 6.72 2.08
CA PHE A 52 -7.23 6.39 3.27
C PHE A 52 -6.02 5.53 2.92
N TYR A 53 -4.91 5.81 3.58
CA TYR A 53 -3.67 5.06 3.41
C TYR A 53 -3.03 4.83 4.76
N PHE A 54 -2.40 3.68 4.88
CA PHE A 54 -1.62 3.33 6.05
C PHE A 54 -0.15 3.25 5.69
N GLY A 55 0.70 3.50 6.66
CA GLY A 55 2.08 3.06 6.63
C GLY A 55 2.54 2.73 8.03
N CYS A 56 3.39 1.71 8.15
CA CYS A 56 3.81 1.22 9.45
C CYS A 56 5.31 0.96 9.41
N GLY A 57 5.97 1.21 10.53
CA GLY A 57 7.42 1.03 10.62
C GLY A 57 7.96 1.19 12.03
N TYR A 58 9.19 0.73 12.22
CA TYR A 58 9.92 0.84 13.47
C TYR A 58 10.71 2.16 13.53
N ASP A 59 10.53 2.90 14.62
CA ASP A 59 11.33 4.06 15.00
C ASP A 59 12.47 3.63 15.94
N PRO A 60 13.73 3.54 15.46
CA PRO A 60 14.86 3.21 16.30
C PRO A 60 15.23 4.31 17.31
N LEU A 61 14.80 5.57 17.11
CA LEU A 61 15.12 6.66 18.04
C LEU A 61 14.25 6.61 19.30
N SER A 62 12.98 6.24 19.15
CA SER A 62 12.06 6.09 20.28
C SER A 62 11.85 4.65 20.74
N ASP A 63 12.51 3.68 20.08
CA ASP A 63 12.30 2.24 20.27
C ASP A 63 10.80 1.88 20.25
N ASP A 64 10.11 2.37 19.22
CA ASP A 64 8.65 2.27 19.10
C ASP A 64 8.27 1.82 17.70
N TYR A 65 7.22 1.02 17.60
CA TYR A 65 6.57 0.80 16.32
C TYR A 65 5.53 1.91 16.13
N LYS A 66 5.46 2.49 14.94
CA LYS A 66 4.51 3.57 14.65
C LYS A 66 3.66 3.23 13.43
N LEU A 67 2.39 3.60 13.52
CA LEU A 67 1.43 3.50 12.42
C LEU A 67 1.00 4.91 11.99
N VAL A 68 1.25 5.24 10.74
CA VAL A 68 0.78 6.43 10.04
C VAL A 68 -0.57 6.13 9.42
N PHE A 69 -1.55 6.98 9.68
CA PHE A 69 -2.87 6.93 9.07
C PHE A 69 -3.12 8.25 8.34
N LEU A 70 -3.14 8.17 7.01
CA LEU A 70 -3.38 9.27 6.08
C LEU A 70 -4.84 9.23 5.65
N ARG A 71 -5.52 10.37 5.69
CA ARG A 71 -6.90 10.54 5.22
C ARG A 71 -7.02 11.77 4.33
N GLN A 72 -7.68 11.63 3.19
CA GLN A 72 -8.01 12.75 2.31
C GLN A 72 -9.50 13.00 2.31
N PHE A 73 -9.85 14.28 2.31
CA PHE A 73 -11.22 14.76 2.32
C PHE A 73 -11.51 15.53 1.04
N SER A 74 -12.59 15.17 0.36
CA SER A 74 -13.08 15.86 -0.84
C SER A 74 -14.44 16.49 -0.57
N ASP A 75 -14.94 17.29 -1.51
CA ASP A 75 -16.28 17.87 -1.40
C ASP A 75 -17.38 16.78 -1.40
N GLU A 76 -18.56 17.12 -0.86
CA GLU A 76 -19.71 16.20 -0.84
C GLU A 76 -20.23 15.83 -2.24
N ASN A 77 -19.80 16.54 -3.30
CA ASN A 77 -20.17 16.25 -4.68
C ASN A 77 -19.25 15.21 -5.35
N GLY A 78 -18.18 14.80 -4.66
CA GLY A 78 -17.28 13.73 -5.09
C GLY A 78 -16.36 14.10 -6.25
N TYR A 79 -16.08 15.39 -6.48
CA TYR A 79 -15.09 15.79 -7.48
C TYR A 79 -13.65 15.61 -6.96
N ASP A 80 -12.72 15.41 -7.90
CA ASP A 80 -11.31 15.06 -7.71
C ASP A 80 -10.46 16.11 -6.94
N ASP A 81 -11.07 17.09 -6.26
CA ASP A 81 -10.37 18.11 -5.49
C ASP A 81 -10.29 17.72 -4.01
N VAL A 82 -9.06 17.54 -3.52
CA VAL A 82 -8.74 17.26 -2.12
C VAL A 82 -8.79 18.60 -1.39
N LEU A 83 -9.80 18.76 -0.54
CA LEU A 83 -10.01 19.95 0.27
C LEU A 83 -9.11 19.95 1.51
N ASP A 84 -8.87 18.78 2.08
CA ASP A 84 -7.99 18.63 3.24
C ASP A 84 -7.31 17.26 3.27
N SER A 85 -6.18 17.20 3.97
CA SER A 85 -5.45 15.95 4.21
C SER A 85 -5.00 15.91 5.66
N HIS A 86 -5.31 14.83 6.36
CA HIS A 86 -4.96 14.65 7.76
C HIS A 86 -4.04 13.45 7.92
N VAL A 87 -3.08 13.61 8.83
CA VAL A 87 -2.15 12.54 9.22
C VAL A 87 -2.26 12.34 10.70
N SER A 88 -2.59 11.11 11.11
CA SER A 88 -2.47 10.70 12.51
C SER A 88 -1.37 9.67 12.64
N LEU A 89 -0.59 9.78 13.71
CA LEU A 89 0.47 8.86 14.06
C LEU A 89 0.08 8.14 15.35
N TYR A 90 0.01 6.82 15.28
CA TYR A 90 -0.16 5.95 16.43
C TYR A 90 1.19 5.45 16.92
N SER A 91 1.39 5.54 18.22
CA SER A 91 2.53 4.97 18.93
C SER A 91 2.10 3.68 19.59
N PHE A 92 2.79 2.57 19.30
CA PHE A 92 2.47 1.28 19.90
C PHE A 92 2.84 1.25 21.37
N ASN A 93 3.94 1.89 21.77
CA ASN A 93 4.34 2.03 23.16
C ASN A 93 3.30 2.80 23.99
N ASN A 94 2.82 3.94 23.48
CA ASN A 94 1.88 4.79 24.21
C ASN A 94 0.41 4.38 24.05
N ASP A 95 0.10 3.52 23.07
CA ASP A 95 -1.26 3.13 22.73
C ASP A 95 -2.18 4.31 22.49
N SER A 96 -1.67 5.28 21.72
CA SER A 96 -2.39 6.52 21.51
C SER A 96 -2.08 7.09 20.14
N TRP A 97 -3.08 7.79 19.61
CA TRP A 97 -2.96 8.58 18.41
C TRP A 97 -2.59 10.01 18.75
N ARG A 98 -1.82 10.64 17.87
CA ARG A 98 -1.70 12.10 17.80
C ARG A 98 -1.74 12.55 16.36
N ASP A 99 -2.17 13.78 16.13
CA ASP A 99 -2.21 14.35 14.80
C ASP A 99 -0.90 15.07 14.47
N LEU A 100 -0.51 14.98 13.19
CA LEU A 100 0.58 15.74 12.62
C LEU A 100 0.00 16.87 11.77
N GLN A 101 0.47 18.09 11.99
CA GLN A 101 0.10 19.24 11.15
C GLN A 101 1.05 19.35 9.97
N VAL A 102 0.61 18.84 8.80
CA VAL A 102 1.43 18.85 7.58
C VAL A 102 0.68 19.57 6.46
N ALA A 103 0.78 20.90 6.45
CA ALA A 103 0.03 21.76 5.52
C ALA A 103 0.34 21.48 4.04
N GLU A 104 1.54 20.99 3.74
CA GLU A 104 1.99 20.72 2.38
C GLU A 104 1.25 19.54 1.72
N LEU A 105 0.67 18.62 2.52
CA LEU A 105 -0.02 17.43 2.01
C LEU A 105 -1.29 17.74 1.22
N ARG A 106 -1.87 18.94 1.41
CA ARG A 106 -3.06 19.38 0.65
C ARG A 106 -2.83 19.50 -0.85
N ARG A 107 -1.57 19.50 -1.30
CA ARG A 107 -1.20 19.61 -2.72
C ARG A 107 -1.13 18.25 -3.42
N TYR A 108 -1.26 17.17 -2.65
CA TYR A 108 -1.08 15.82 -3.12
C TYR A 108 -2.40 15.04 -3.08
N PHE A 109 -2.53 14.10 -4.00
CA PHE A 109 -3.66 13.21 -4.19
C PHE A 109 -3.10 11.81 -4.23
N TRP A 110 -3.45 10.98 -3.27
CA TRP A 110 -2.91 9.63 -3.26
C TRP A 110 -3.56 8.78 -4.36
N VAL A 111 -2.78 7.91 -5.01
CA VAL A 111 -3.28 7.12 -6.14
C VAL A 111 -4.04 5.89 -5.63
N GLU A 112 -5.27 5.71 -6.08
CA GLU A 112 -6.22 4.68 -5.61
C GLU A 112 -5.69 3.26 -5.81
N TYR A 113 -5.01 3.00 -6.93
CA TYR A 113 -4.42 1.70 -7.26
C TYR A 113 -3.11 1.39 -6.51
N SER A 114 -2.63 2.30 -5.65
CA SER A 114 -1.40 2.14 -4.87
C SER A 114 -1.67 1.87 -3.38
N SER A 115 -2.75 1.13 -3.09
CA SER A 115 -3.32 0.95 -1.74
C SER A 115 -2.36 0.42 -0.67
N GLN A 116 -1.17 -0.04 -1.05
CA GLN A 116 -0.14 -0.52 -0.12
C GLN A 116 1.10 0.37 -0.20
N ASN A 117 1.49 0.89 0.97
CA ASN A 117 2.74 1.60 1.11
C ASN A 117 3.93 0.64 1.06
N SER A 118 5.07 1.18 0.67
CA SER A 118 6.35 0.50 0.66
C SER A 118 7.20 0.97 1.85
N TYR A 119 7.50 0.08 2.79
CA TYR A 119 8.37 0.39 3.93
C TYR A 119 9.80 -0.08 3.68
N LEU A 120 10.76 0.86 3.72
CA LEU A 120 12.19 0.58 3.54
C LEU A 120 12.99 1.43 4.53
N ASN A 121 13.79 0.78 5.39
CA ASN A 121 14.77 1.42 6.27
C ASN A 121 14.22 2.58 7.12
N GLY A 122 13.06 2.41 7.76
CA GLY A 122 12.45 3.46 8.60
C GLY A 122 11.59 4.46 7.83
N VAL A 123 11.46 4.30 6.51
CA VAL A 123 10.76 5.24 5.64
C VAL A 123 9.60 4.54 4.94
N CYS A 124 8.40 5.09 5.08
CA CYS A 124 7.22 4.68 4.32
C CYS A 124 7.15 5.46 3.00
N HIS A 125 6.78 4.80 1.91
CA HIS A 125 6.68 5.39 0.57
C HIS A 125 5.32 5.08 -0.06
N TRP A 126 4.76 6.06 -0.74
CA TRP A 126 3.46 5.95 -1.42
C TRP A 126 3.51 6.69 -2.75
N LEU A 127 2.74 6.22 -3.73
CA LEU A 127 2.53 6.96 -4.97
C LEU A 127 1.47 8.04 -4.76
N ALA A 128 1.79 9.25 -5.20
CA ALA A 128 0.90 10.39 -5.15
C ALA A 128 0.93 11.16 -6.48
N LEU A 129 -0.13 11.92 -6.70
CA LEU A 129 -0.27 12.92 -7.74
C LEU A 129 -0.15 14.30 -7.10
N ARG A 130 0.62 15.18 -7.71
CA ARG A 130 0.81 16.57 -7.29
C ARG A 130 0.07 17.52 -8.22
N GLU A 131 -0.35 18.67 -7.71
CA GLU A 131 -0.87 19.81 -8.50
C GLU A 131 -2.04 19.41 -9.41
N MET A 132 -3.16 19.00 -8.81
CA MET A 132 -4.41 18.58 -9.49
C MET A 132 -4.19 17.51 -10.57
N GLY A 133 -3.37 16.50 -10.27
CA GLY A 133 -3.19 15.34 -11.16
C GLY A 133 -2.15 15.50 -12.27
N SER A 134 -1.40 16.61 -12.31
CA SER A 134 -0.48 16.90 -13.42
C SER A 134 0.87 16.17 -13.35
N LYS A 135 1.31 15.74 -12.16
CA LYS A 135 2.60 15.07 -11.97
C LYS A 135 2.52 13.95 -10.96
N TYR A 136 2.94 12.75 -11.33
CA TYR A 136 3.17 11.67 -10.36
C TYR A 136 4.47 11.88 -9.60
N VAL A 137 4.43 11.59 -8.30
CA VAL A 137 5.56 11.66 -7.37
C VAL A 137 5.50 10.47 -6.40
N ILE A 138 6.60 10.17 -5.74
CA ILE A 138 6.61 9.33 -4.55
C ILE A 138 6.71 10.25 -3.35
N LEU A 139 5.75 10.16 -2.44
CA LEU A 139 5.89 10.76 -1.12
C LEU A 139 6.52 9.75 -0.19
N SER A 140 7.58 10.16 0.49
CA SER A 140 8.19 9.40 1.56
C SER A 140 7.89 10.05 2.91
N PHE A 141 7.79 9.25 3.95
CA PHE A 141 7.65 9.69 5.35
C PHE A 141 8.65 8.92 6.20
N ASP A 142 9.61 9.65 6.77
CA ASP A 142 10.55 9.09 7.73
C ASP A 142 9.88 8.99 9.11
N ILE A 143 9.76 7.78 9.62
CA ILE A 143 9.02 7.48 10.86
C ILE A 143 9.67 8.11 12.10
N SER A 144 10.99 8.33 12.06
CA SER A 144 11.77 8.78 13.21
C SER A 144 11.78 10.31 13.31
N SER A 145 12.04 10.98 12.18
CA SER A 145 12.05 12.44 12.07
C SER A 145 10.67 13.03 11.82
N GLU A 146 9.71 12.22 11.37
CA GLU A 146 8.33 12.59 11.06
C GLU A 146 8.22 13.65 9.97
N ILE A 147 9.12 13.57 8.99
CA ILE A 147 9.24 14.50 7.87
C ILE A 147 8.80 13.81 6.58
N PHE A 148 7.97 14.50 5.81
CA PHE A 148 7.64 14.12 4.44
C PHE A 148 8.67 14.64 3.45
N GLN A 149 9.02 13.84 2.46
CA GLN A 149 9.84 14.26 1.33
C GLN A 149 9.25 13.79 0.01
N GLU A 150 9.57 14.53 -1.06
CA GLU A 150 9.18 14.18 -2.43
C GLU A 150 10.36 13.49 -3.11
N ILE A 151 10.08 12.38 -3.78
CA ILE A 151 11.00 11.68 -4.67
C ILE A 151 10.39 11.72 -6.07
N ASP A 152 11.15 12.23 -7.03
CA ASP A 152 10.75 12.24 -8.43
C ASP A 152 10.67 10.82 -8.99
N LEU A 153 9.67 10.56 -9.83
CA LEU A 153 9.62 9.35 -10.64
C LEU A 153 10.68 9.38 -11.75
N PRO A 154 11.03 8.23 -12.35
CA PRO A 154 11.80 8.20 -13.59
C PRO A 154 11.11 9.05 -14.68
N THR A 155 11.90 9.69 -15.55
CA THR A 155 11.48 10.76 -16.49
C THR A 155 10.47 10.35 -17.57
N HIS A 156 9.96 9.12 -17.56
CA HIS A 156 8.96 8.68 -18.53
C HIS A 156 7.57 9.02 -17.98
N PRO A 157 6.72 9.71 -18.75
CA PRO A 157 5.37 9.98 -18.30
C PRO A 157 4.67 8.64 -18.07
N LEU A 158 4.15 8.45 -16.86
CA LEU A 158 3.08 7.51 -16.64
C LEU A 158 1.93 8.00 -17.52
N ASN A 159 1.81 7.46 -18.74
CA ASN A 159 0.77 7.81 -19.70
C ASN A 159 -0.57 7.24 -19.23
N GLY A 160 -1.02 7.70 -18.06
CA GLY A 160 -2.23 7.26 -17.38
C GLY A 160 -2.21 5.81 -16.89
N GLY A 161 -1.16 5.03 -17.09
CA GLY A 161 -1.15 3.58 -16.82
C GLY A 161 -0.95 3.16 -15.36
N CYS A 162 -1.18 1.87 -15.09
CA CYS A 162 -1.00 1.25 -13.77
C CYS A 162 0.43 1.46 -13.25
N SER A 163 0.56 1.87 -11.99
CA SER A 163 1.85 2.01 -11.32
C SER A 163 1.81 1.38 -9.94
N MET A 164 2.78 0.53 -9.64
CA MET A 164 2.94 -0.07 -8.31
C MET A 164 4.32 0.23 -7.75
N LEU A 165 4.35 0.61 -6.47
CA LEU A 165 5.56 0.88 -5.72
C LEU A 165 5.77 -0.22 -4.68
N GLU A 166 6.92 -0.89 -4.74
CA GLU A 166 7.21 -2.03 -3.88
C GLU A 166 8.63 -2.01 -3.34
N VAL A 167 8.86 -2.68 -2.20
CA VAL A 167 10.21 -2.97 -1.72
C VAL A 167 10.58 -4.40 -2.07
N VAL A 168 11.74 -4.57 -2.69
CA VAL A 168 12.30 -5.88 -3.07
C VAL A 168 13.79 -5.86 -2.76
N ASN A 169 14.27 -6.85 -2.01
CA ASN A 169 15.70 -7.00 -1.66
C ASN A 169 16.32 -5.67 -1.17
N ASP A 170 15.67 -5.02 -0.21
CA ASP A 170 16.10 -3.75 0.40
C ASP A 170 16.25 -2.57 -0.59
N SER A 171 15.55 -2.63 -1.72
CA SER A 171 15.52 -1.55 -2.72
C SER A 171 14.08 -1.21 -3.10
N LEU A 172 13.84 0.05 -3.45
CA LEU A 172 12.54 0.52 -3.91
C LEU A 172 12.40 0.23 -5.41
N TYR A 173 11.31 -0.42 -5.78
CA TYR A 173 10.96 -0.77 -7.15
C TYR A 173 9.68 -0.05 -7.56
N LEU A 174 9.66 0.41 -8.79
CA LEU A 174 8.48 1.01 -9.43
C LEU A 174 8.16 0.22 -10.69
N LEU A 175 7.00 -0.42 -10.71
CA LEU A 175 6.44 -1.09 -11.88
C LEU A 175 5.52 -0.10 -12.57
N THR A 176 5.73 0.16 -13.84
CA THR A 176 4.96 1.12 -14.64
C THR A 176 4.42 0.42 -15.87
N GLY A 177 3.11 0.47 -16.12
CA GLY A 177 2.48 -0.01 -17.34
C GLY A 177 1.90 1.13 -18.18
N SER A 178 1.56 0.86 -19.43
CA SER A 178 0.82 1.77 -20.32
C SER A 178 -0.52 1.17 -20.71
N TYR A 179 -1.58 1.97 -20.86
CA TYR A 179 -2.88 1.49 -21.35
C TYR A 179 -2.95 1.41 -22.90
N ASN A 180 -1.80 1.37 -23.57
CA ASN A 180 -1.75 1.34 -25.03
C ASN A 180 -2.06 -0.07 -25.57
N PRO A 181 -2.51 -0.20 -26.84
CA PRO A 181 -2.79 -1.49 -27.46
C PRO A 181 -1.58 -2.44 -27.47
N GLU A 182 -0.37 -1.88 -27.52
CA GLU A 182 0.88 -2.57 -27.25
C GLU A 182 1.23 -2.28 -25.78
N PHE A 183 0.76 -3.15 -24.88
CA PHE A 183 0.96 -2.97 -23.45
C PHE A 183 2.47 -3.07 -23.13
N GLU A 184 3.10 -1.92 -22.93
CA GLU A 184 4.48 -1.84 -22.46
C GLU A 184 4.49 -1.66 -20.95
N PHE A 185 5.30 -2.47 -20.27
CA PHE A 185 5.67 -2.21 -18.89
C PHE A 185 7.17 -2.11 -18.69
N SER A 186 7.55 -1.31 -17.70
CA SER A 186 8.92 -1.14 -17.26
C SER A 186 9.00 -1.34 -15.76
N ILE A 187 10.13 -1.89 -15.33
CA ILE A 187 10.49 -2.05 -13.92
C ILE A 187 11.69 -1.16 -13.66
N TRP A 188 11.52 -0.26 -12.72
CA TRP A 188 12.57 0.64 -12.26
C TRP A 188 12.99 0.24 -10.86
N MET A 189 14.29 0.35 -10.59
CA MET A 189 14.87 0.17 -9.27
C MET A 189 15.57 1.45 -8.86
N MET A 190 15.28 1.94 -7.66
CA MET A 190 16.03 3.02 -7.05
C MET A 190 17.33 2.48 -6.45
N ARG A 191 18.46 3.05 -6.88
CA ARG A 191 19.79 2.73 -6.38
C ARG A 191 20.60 4.00 -6.24
N ASP A 192 21.20 4.19 -5.06
CA ASP A 192 22.04 5.36 -4.76
C ASP A 192 21.34 6.71 -5.05
N GLY A 193 20.02 6.78 -4.80
CA GLY A 193 19.20 7.96 -5.04
C GLY A 193 18.78 8.18 -6.50
N CYS A 194 19.11 7.26 -7.41
CA CYS A 194 18.79 7.36 -8.83
C CYS A 194 17.90 6.20 -9.29
N TRP A 195 16.94 6.47 -10.17
CA TRP A 195 16.18 5.42 -10.86
C TRP A 195 17.01 4.77 -11.96
N THR A 196 17.05 3.44 -11.94
CA THR A 196 17.69 2.62 -12.97
C THR A 196 16.67 1.67 -13.56
N ILE A 197 16.66 1.55 -14.88
CA ILE A 197 15.76 0.62 -15.56
C ILE A 197 16.31 -0.80 -15.39
N ARG A 198 15.47 -1.71 -14.89
CA ARG A 198 15.80 -3.12 -14.73
C ARG A 198 15.33 -3.94 -15.92
N LEU A 199 14.12 -3.67 -16.37
CA LEU A 199 13.50 -4.34 -17.50
C LEU A 199 12.53 -3.40 -18.19
N THR A 200 12.46 -3.52 -19.51
CA THR A 200 11.34 -3.07 -20.32
C THR A 200 10.86 -4.26 -21.12
N SER A 201 9.56 -4.51 -21.09
CA SER A 201 8.94 -5.60 -21.84
C SER A 201 7.66 -5.10 -22.51
N THR A 202 7.53 -5.44 -23.78
CA THR A 202 6.28 -5.33 -24.52
C THR A 202 5.58 -6.68 -24.43
N HIS A 203 4.31 -6.69 -24.05
CA HIS A 203 3.48 -7.90 -24.09
C HIS A 203 2.25 -7.65 -24.95
N ASP A 204 1.86 -8.65 -25.73
CA ASP A 204 0.78 -8.58 -26.72
C ASP A 204 -0.63 -8.72 -26.11
N TYR A 205 -0.83 -8.39 -24.83
CA TYR A 205 -2.10 -8.64 -24.13
C TYR A 205 -2.58 -7.48 -23.27
N GLU A 206 -3.90 -7.45 -23.05
CA GLU A 206 -4.68 -6.61 -22.11
C GLU A 206 -4.29 -6.79 -20.62
N ASN A 207 -3.16 -7.44 -20.34
CA ASN A 207 -2.76 -7.94 -19.03
C ASN A 207 -1.73 -6.99 -18.39
N GLY A 208 -2.01 -6.47 -17.20
CA GLY A 208 -1.11 -5.57 -16.48
C GLY A 208 -0.27 -6.28 -15.42
N PRO A 209 1.02 -5.92 -15.22
CA PRO A 209 1.80 -6.42 -14.11
C PRO A 209 1.17 -5.96 -12.81
N MET A 210 1.00 -6.92 -11.92
CA MET A 210 0.50 -6.67 -10.57
C MET A 210 1.66 -6.36 -9.67
N ARG A 211 2.50 -7.35 -9.39
CA ARG A 211 3.43 -7.34 -8.26
C ARG A 211 4.70 -8.09 -8.59
N TYR A 212 5.84 -7.57 -8.17
CA TYR A 212 7.10 -8.28 -8.30
C TYR A 212 7.18 -9.41 -7.27
N TRP A 213 7.69 -10.56 -7.70
CA TRP A 213 7.83 -11.77 -6.91
C TRP A 213 9.26 -12.31 -6.95
N LYS A 214 9.52 -13.36 -6.16
CA LYS A 214 10.86 -13.95 -6.01
C LYS A 214 11.42 -14.42 -7.36
N ASN A 215 12.75 -14.53 -7.43
CA ASN A 215 13.47 -15.06 -8.59
C ASN A 215 13.20 -14.31 -9.91
N ASP A 216 13.06 -12.97 -9.86
CA ASP A 216 12.76 -12.16 -11.04
C ASP A 216 11.50 -12.64 -11.77
N THR A 217 10.44 -12.89 -11.01
CA THR A 217 9.12 -13.21 -11.56
C THR A 217 8.11 -12.12 -11.23
N ILE A 218 7.02 -12.02 -11.99
CA ILE A 218 5.95 -11.03 -11.78
C ILE A 218 4.60 -11.72 -11.86
N PHE A 219 3.70 -11.38 -10.94
CA PHE A 219 2.29 -11.73 -11.07
C PHE A 219 1.63 -10.82 -12.10
N MET A 220 0.94 -11.39 -13.07
CA MET A 220 0.22 -10.67 -14.12
C MET A 220 -1.29 -10.78 -13.87
N SER A 221 -1.99 -9.65 -13.98
CA SER A 221 -3.46 -9.58 -13.95
C SER A 221 -4.01 -9.69 -15.36
N HIS A 222 -5.23 -10.18 -15.49
CA HIS A 222 -5.87 -10.39 -16.77
C HIS A 222 -6.77 -9.25 -17.24
N GLY A 223 -6.73 -8.98 -18.55
CA GLY A 223 -7.87 -8.44 -19.30
C GLY A 223 -8.99 -9.49 -19.44
N LEU A 224 -10.09 -9.15 -20.12
CA LEU A 224 -11.44 -9.73 -19.99
C LEU A 224 -11.62 -11.26 -20.28
N GLY A 225 -10.56 -12.05 -20.43
CA GLY A 225 -10.62 -13.40 -21.02
C GLY A 225 -9.88 -14.56 -20.35
N ALA A 226 -9.16 -14.39 -19.24
CA ALA A 226 -8.60 -15.55 -18.52
C ALA A 226 -9.07 -15.64 -17.07
N GLU A 227 -9.17 -16.88 -16.60
CA GLU A 227 -9.82 -17.23 -15.34
C GLU A 227 -8.83 -17.31 -14.16
N HIS A 228 -7.51 -17.37 -14.40
CA HIS A 228 -6.50 -17.69 -13.38
C HIS A 228 -5.33 -16.70 -13.31
N LEU A 229 -4.65 -16.65 -12.16
CA LEU A 229 -3.44 -15.86 -11.91
C LEU A 229 -2.22 -16.45 -12.65
N LEU A 230 -1.47 -15.58 -13.34
CA LEU A 230 -0.24 -15.96 -14.06
C LEU A 230 1.02 -15.47 -13.34
N LEU A 231 2.10 -16.21 -13.54
CA LEU A 231 3.45 -15.85 -13.13
C LEU A 231 4.36 -15.76 -14.36
N LEU A 232 4.92 -14.58 -14.63
CA LEU A 232 5.88 -14.34 -15.70
C LEU A 232 7.30 -14.39 -15.16
N ASP A 233 8.17 -15.25 -15.71
CA ASP A 233 9.61 -15.21 -15.46
C ASP A 233 10.27 -14.16 -16.36
N LEU A 234 10.96 -13.19 -15.76
CA LEU A 234 11.53 -12.07 -16.51
C LEU A 234 12.80 -12.44 -17.29
N ASN A 235 13.45 -13.56 -16.95
CA ASN A 235 14.66 -14.04 -17.62
C ASN A 235 14.31 -14.87 -18.85
N SER A 236 13.41 -15.85 -18.71
CA SER A 236 13.00 -16.73 -19.81
C SER A 236 11.86 -16.13 -20.64
N LYS A 237 11.10 -15.19 -20.07
CA LYS A 237 9.81 -14.70 -20.60
C LYS A 237 8.75 -15.79 -20.73
N GLU A 238 8.88 -16.87 -19.97
CA GLU A 238 7.87 -17.90 -19.89
C GLU A 238 6.79 -17.52 -18.88
N GLU A 239 5.54 -17.81 -19.24
CA GLU A 239 4.38 -17.63 -18.37
C GLU A 239 3.94 -18.98 -17.79
N ILE A 240 3.63 -18.98 -16.51
CA ILE A 240 3.14 -20.14 -15.77
C ILE A 240 1.74 -19.81 -15.27
N ASP A 241 0.75 -20.58 -15.70
CA ASP A 241 -0.60 -20.56 -15.11
C ASP A 241 -0.57 -21.28 -13.76
N LEU A 242 -0.96 -20.58 -12.70
CA LEU A 242 -0.99 -21.12 -11.35
C LEU A 242 -2.28 -21.88 -11.03
N GLY A 243 -3.29 -21.82 -11.90
CA GLY A 243 -4.60 -22.45 -11.70
C GLY A 243 -5.40 -21.83 -10.55
N ILE A 244 -4.99 -20.66 -10.05
CA ILE A 244 -5.68 -19.94 -8.98
C ILE A 244 -6.65 -18.97 -9.63
N PRO A 245 -7.97 -19.09 -9.42
CA PRO A 245 -8.93 -18.15 -9.96
C PRO A 245 -8.63 -16.71 -9.54
N TRP A 246 -8.69 -15.77 -10.47
CA TRP A 246 -8.46 -14.35 -10.20
C TRP A 246 -9.74 -13.55 -10.37
N VAL A 247 -10.10 -12.77 -9.34
CA VAL A 247 -11.20 -11.80 -9.38
C VAL A 247 -10.62 -10.41 -9.15
N ALA A 248 -11.19 -9.37 -9.77
CA ALA A 248 -10.69 -8.00 -9.73
C ALA A 248 -10.57 -7.35 -8.32
N ARG A 249 -10.98 -8.05 -7.25
CA ARG A 249 -10.84 -7.62 -5.84
C ARG A 249 -9.82 -8.43 -5.04
N ASP A 250 -9.14 -9.39 -5.68
CA ASP A 250 -8.11 -10.19 -5.02
C ASP A 250 -6.83 -9.37 -4.88
N ASP A 251 -6.05 -9.68 -3.85
CA ASP A 251 -4.75 -9.08 -3.57
C ASP A 251 -3.75 -10.19 -3.23
N VAL A 252 -2.52 -10.06 -3.71
CA VAL A 252 -1.45 -11.04 -3.45
C VAL A 252 -0.44 -10.45 -2.48
N PHE A 253 -0.28 -10.99 -1.27
CA PHE A 253 0.63 -10.45 -0.26
C PHE A 253 1.94 -11.22 -0.15
N ARG A 254 3.08 -10.51 -0.04
CA ARG A 254 4.36 -11.12 0.38
C ARG A 254 4.39 -11.21 1.90
N TYR A 255 4.09 -12.40 2.43
CA TYR A 255 3.97 -12.63 3.86
C TYR A 255 5.23 -13.28 4.44
N ASN A 256 5.76 -12.68 5.50
CA ASN A 256 6.73 -13.27 6.40
C ASN A 256 6.05 -13.45 7.76
N GLU A 257 6.19 -14.63 8.36
CA GLU A 257 5.58 -14.92 9.66
C GLU A 257 6.19 -14.07 10.78
N SER A 258 5.32 -13.51 11.62
CA SER A 258 5.72 -12.81 12.84
C SER A 258 5.19 -13.55 14.06
N LEU A 259 6.09 -13.93 14.96
CA LEU A 259 5.73 -14.57 16.23
C LEU A 259 5.52 -13.54 17.35
N VAL A 260 5.50 -12.26 17.02
CA VAL A 260 5.25 -11.18 17.97
C VAL A 260 3.79 -11.26 18.44
N SER A 261 3.58 -11.41 19.75
CA SER A 261 2.24 -11.33 20.30
C SER A 261 1.74 -9.89 20.26
N ILE A 262 0.50 -9.71 19.83
CA ILE A 262 -0.16 -8.41 19.78
C ILE A 262 -1.21 -8.24 20.89
N LYS A 263 -1.35 -9.21 21.79
CA LYS A 263 -2.28 -9.13 22.93
C LYS A 263 -1.77 -8.18 24.00
N ARG A 264 -2.70 -7.47 24.64
CA ARG A 264 -2.46 -6.74 25.88
C ARG A 264 -3.19 -7.42 27.04
N GLU A 265 -2.67 -7.27 28.26
CA GLU A 265 -3.21 -7.90 29.48
C GLU A 265 -4.68 -7.55 29.78
N ASN A 266 -5.26 -6.54 29.09
CA ASN A 266 -6.64 -6.07 29.29
C ASN A 266 -7.53 -6.10 28.03
N ASP A 267 -7.11 -6.76 26.94
CA ASP A 267 -7.96 -6.86 25.73
C ASP A 267 -9.04 -7.94 25.88
N PHE A 268 -10.26 -7.53 26.23
CA PHE A 268 -11.45 -8.35 26.01
C PHE A 268 -11.85 -8.23 24.53
N SER A 269 -11.17 -8.98 23.66
CA SER A 269 -11.53 -9.02 22.24
C SER A 269 -12.89 -9.72 22.07
N GLU A 270 -13.90 -9.01 21.57
CA GLU A 270 -14.99 -9.67 20.84
C GLU A 270 -14.34 -10.39 19.64
N VAL A 271 -14.35 -11.72 19.68
CA VAL A 271 -13.69 -12.56 18.70
C VAL A 271 -14.42 -12.40 17.38
N PHE A 272 -13.78 -11.71 16.43
CA PHE A 272 -14.15 -11.82 15.03
C PHE A 272 -13.70 -13.21 14.56
N ASP A 273 -14.65 -14.11 14.35
CA ASP A 273 -14.40 -15.37 13.63
C ASP A 273 -14.17 -15.01 12.16
N ILE A 274 -12.93 -14.71 11.79
CA ILE A 274 -12.52 -14.72 10.38
C ILE A 274 -12.54 -16.20 9.96
N PRO A 275 -13.36 -16.61 8.97
CA PRO A 275 -13.30 -17.98 8.49
C PRO A 275 -11.90 -18.23 7.90
N TRP A 276 -11.10 -19.03 8.60
CA TRP A 276 -9.69 -19.32 8.31
C TRP A 276 -9.45 -20.05 6.96
N HIS A 277 -10.48 -20.20 6.12
CA HIS A 277 -10.46 -21.01 4.91
C HIS A 277 -10.07 -20.23 3.64
N VAL A 278 -9.68 -18.96 3.73
CA VAL A 278 -9.37 -18.12 2.54
C VAL A 278 -7.87 -17.91 2.31
N PHE A 279 -6.98 -18.30 3.23
CA PHE A 279 -5.54 -18.17 3.03
C PHE A 279 -4.95 -19.49 2.53
N GLY A 280 -5.03 -19.70 1.21
CA GLY A 280 -4.23 -20.72 0.53
C GLY A 280 -2.76 -20.31 0.62
N VAL A 281 -2.03 -20.90 1.57
CA VAL A 281 -0.57 -20.92 1.53
C VAL A 281 -0.18 -21.98 0.50
N ILE A 282 0.40 -21.57 -0.61
CA ILE A 282 1.10 -22.46 -1.55
C ILE A 282 2.59 -22.13 -1.48
#